data_AF-A0A7V8EKK7-F1
#
_entry.id   AF-A0A7V8EKK7-F1
#
_cell.length_a   1.000
_cell.length_b   1.000
_cell.length_c   1.000
_cell.angle_alpha   90.00
_cell.angle_beta   90.00
_cell.angle_gamma   90.00
#
_symmetry.space_group_name_H-M   'P 1'
#
loop_
_entity.id
_entity.type
_entity.pdbx_description
1 polymer ?
#
loop_
_entity_poly.entity_id
_entity_poly.type
_entity_poly.pdbx_seq_one_letter_code
_entity_poly.pdbx_strand_id
1 'polypeptide(L)'
;MKGIIAVLAAAVALGGCAAGPTWQATGTTDEFTDKTTMMVTTSEFPASGSIVTRSLHFYPVVRKEGDEIYVGLMSGGRFKIPVGTVQLRIDQNEAWTITPQETPVSMMPAAPQYALNLPPEQAALVKQTQDQAMLNITQMMSPYTVTGGEKARKILKQMLSGQNLKYRTVGINQAASTTGETVIDPSLAESLRLIGIDPASL
;
A
#
# COMPACT_ATOMS: atom_id res chain seq x y z
N MET A 1 -20.27 60.76 -13.04
CA MET A 1 -19.30 59.88 -12.35
C MET A 1 -20.02 58.59 -11.92
N LYS A 2 -20.31 57.70 -12.88
CA LYS A 2 -21.00 56.42 -12.67
C LYS A 2 -20.35 55.42 -13.62
N GLY A 3 -19.28 54.76 -13.20
CA GLY A 3 -18.56 53.87 -14.12
C GLY A 3 -17.39 53.09 -13.54
N ILE A 4 -17.14 53.13 -12.23
CA ILE A 4 -15.95 52.49 -11.63
C ILE A 4 -16.30 51.29 -10.73
N ILE A 5 -17.58 50.98 -10.49
CA ILE A 5 -17.98 49.93 -9.53
C ILE A 5 -18.06 48.52 -10.16
N ALA A 6 -18.05 48.39 -11.49
CA ALA A 6 -18.34 47.11 -12.15
C ALA A 6 -17.13 46.15 -12.36
N VAL A 7 -15.90 46.54 -11.98
CA VAL A 7 -14.69 45.76 -12.36
C VAL A 7 -14.16 44.85 -11.25
N LEU A 8 -14.58 45.00 -9.98
CA LEU A 8 -14.01 44.23 -8.88
C LEU A 8 -14.64 42.84 -8.64
N ALA A 9 -15.73 42.48 -9.32
CA ALA A 9 -16.45 41.22 -9.05
C ALA A 9 -15.98 40.01 -9.89
N ALA A 10 -15.07 40.19 -10.86
CA ALA A 10 -14.68 39.13 -11.80
C ALA A 10 -13.42 38.34 -11.40
N ALA A 11 -12.74 38.69 -10.31
CA ALA A 11 -11.43 38.12 -9.97
C ALA A 11 -11.45 36.90 -9.02
N VAL A 12 -12.62 36.47 -8.52
CA VAL A 12 -12.71 35.39 -7.50
C VAL A 12 -13.01 34.01 -8.12
N ALA A 13 -13.26 33.92 -9.43
CA ALA A 13 -13.72 32.69 -10.07
C ALA A 13 -12.60 31.76 -10.62
N LEU A 14 -11.31 32.02 -10.31
CA LEU A 14 -10.18 31.26 -10.87
C LEU A 14 -9.44 30.35 -9.86
N GLY A 15 -9.88 30.28 -8.61
CA GLY A 15 -9.22 29.49 -7.57
C GLY A 15 -9.91 28.16 -7.29
N GLY A 16 -9.77 27.17 -8.16
CA GLY A 16 -10.39 25.88 -7.93
C GLY A 16 -9.98 24.80 -8.92
N CYS A 17 -8.68 24.56 -9.10
CA CYS A 17 -8.27 23.23 -9.52
C CYS A 17 -8.65 22.28 -8.39
N ALA A 18 -9.83 21.68 -8.47
CA ALA A 18 -10.24 20.61 -7.56
C ALA A 18 -9.31 19.42 -7.81
N ALA A 19 -8.17 19.41 -7.12
CA ALA A 19 -7.38 18.20 -6.96
C ALA A 19 -8.27 17.22 -6.17
N GLY A 20 -8.58 16.07 -6.78
CA GLY A 20 -9.34 15.01 -6.11
C GLY A 20 -8.61 14.48 -4.87
N PRO A 21 -9.26 13.59 -4.09
CA PRO A 21 -8.67 13.06 -2.87
C PRO A 21 -7.35 12.32 -3.16
N THR A 22 -6.30 12.65 -2.40
CA THR A 22 -4.97 12.03 -2.52
C THR A 22 -5.03 10.53 -2.18
N TRP A 23 -5.79 10.19 -1.14
CA TRP A 23 -6.01 8.82 -0.69
C TRP A 23 -7.40 8.36 -1.09
N GLN A 24 -7.47 7.14 -1.62
CA GLN A 24 -8.70 6.57 -2.15
C GLN A 24 -8.90 5.16 -1.66
N ALA A 25 -10.13 4.85 -1.28
CA ALA A 25 -10.58 3.52 -0.94
C ALA A 25 -11.03 2.74 -2.19
N THR A 26 -10.80 1.43 -2.19
CA THR A 26 -11.43 0.50 -3.12
C THR A 26 -11.65 -0.84 -2.44
N GLY A 27 -12.66 -1.56 -2.92
CA GLY A 27 -13.01 -2.90 -2.49
C GLY A 27 -13.08 -3.83 -3.68
N THR A 28 -12.59 -5.04 -3.51
CA THR A 28 -12.75 -6.11 -4.51
C THR A 28 -13.20 -7.36 -3.79
N THR A 29 -14.29 -7.95 -4.25
CA THR A 29 -14.77 -9.25 -3.81
C THR A 29 -14.34 -10.26 -4.85
N ASP A 30 -13.57 -11.26 -4.43
CA ASP A 30 -13.18 -12.38 -5.26
C ASP A 30 -14.41 -13.29 -5.48
N GLU A 31 -14.84 -13.43 -6.73
CA GLU A 31 -16.06 -14.18 -7.10
C GLU A 31 -15.96 -15.70 -6.89
N PHE A 32 -14.75 -16.24 -6.67
CA PHE A 32 -14.53 -17.67 -6.47
C PHE A 32 -14.45 -18.05 -4.99
N THR A 33 -14.08 -17.09 -4.13
CA THR A 33 -13.85 -17.33 -2.70
C THR A 33 -14.76 -16.50 -1.80
N ASP A 34 -15.57 -15.61 -2.37
CA ASP A 34 -16.43 -14.63 -1.67
C ASP A 34 -15.66 -13.72 -0.69
N LYS A 35 -14.33 -13.68 -0.81
CA LYS A 35 -13.47 -12.88 0.06
C LYS A 35 -13.44 -11.44 -0.42
N THR A 36 -13.89 -10.54 0.45
CA THR A 36 -13.81 -9.10 0.21
C THR A 36 -12.50 -8.57 0.77
N THR A 37 -11.70 -7.98 -0.12
CA THR A 37 -10.48 -7.24 0.23
C THR A 37 -10.77 -5.75 0.08
N MET A 38 -10.50 -4.98 1.12
CA MET A 38 -10.58 -3.53 1.07
C MET A 38 -9.18 -2.92 1.15
N MET A 39 -8.93 -1.86 0.39
CA MET A 39 -7.66 -1.13 0.44
C MET A 39 -7.83 0.37 0.31
N VAL A 40 -6.91 1.10 0.92
CA VAL A 40 -6.70 2.54 0.75
C VAL A 40 -5.30 2.75 0.20
N THR A 41 -5.17 3.49 -0.89
CA THR A 41 -3.88 3.83 -1.51
C THR A 41 -3.96 5.18 -2.20
N THR A 42 -2.86 5.61 -2.79
CA THR A 42 -2.78 6.87 -3.56
C THR A 42 -2.92 6.60 -5.05
N SER A 43 -3.37 7.60 -5.81
CA SER A 43 -3.61 7.54 -7.25
C SER A 43 -2.82 8.61 -7.97
N GLU A 44 -2.31 8.30 -9.17
CA GLU A 44 -1.67 9.29 -10.05
C GLU A 44 -2.67 10.32 -10.57
N PHE A 45 -3.94 9.92 -10.70
CA PHE A 45 -5.02 10.75 -11.25
C PHE A 45 -6.20 10.82 -10.29
N PRO A 46 -6.06 11.60 -9.20
CA PRO A 46 -7.03 11.56 -8.12
C PRO A 46 -8.41 12.09 -8.51
N ALA A 47 -8.51 12.90 -9.56
CA ALA A 47 -9.76 13.44 -10.08
C ALA A 47 -10.63 12.44 -10.87
N SER A 48 -10.12 11.23 -11.17
CA SER A 48 -10.83 10.27 -12.04
C SER A 48 -11.91 9.44 -11.32
N GLY A 49 -12.01 9.53 -9.99
CA GLY A 49 -12.91 8.68 -9.19
C GLY A 49 -12.51 7.20 -9.19
N SER A 50 -11.34 6.86 -9.73
CA SER A 50 -10.77 5.51 -9.77
C SER A 50 -9.30 5.56 -9.38
N ILE A 51 -8.82 4.46 -8.76
CA ILE A 51 -7.40 4.33 -8.43
C ILE A 51 -6.65 3.95 -9.70
N VAL A 52 -5.82 4.89 -10.19
CA VAL A 52 -4.94 4.68 -11.34
C VAL A 52 -3.50 4.74 -10.85
N THR A 53 -2.79 3.62 -10.99
CA THR A 53 -1.38 3.49 -10.59
C THR A 53 -0.52 3.14 -11.79
N ARG A 54 0.73 3.58 -11.80
CA ARG A 54 1.69 3.32 -12.88
C ARG A 54 2.49 2.05 -12.62
N SER A 55 2.80 1.31 -13.68
CA SER A 55 3.72 0.17 -13.58
C SER A 55 5.12 0.62 -13.16
N LEU A 56 5.86 -0.27 -12.48
CA LEU A 56 7.21 -0.01 -11.96
C LEU A 56 7.27 1.13 -10.92
N HIS A 57 6.14 1.45 -10.29
CA HIS A 57 6.05 2.45 -9.23
C HIS A 57 5.48 1.82 -7.96
N PHE A 58 5.86 2.36 -6.81
CA PHE A 58 5.40 1.91 -5.51
C PHE A 58 4.44 2.91 -4.90
N TYR A 59 3.42 2.40 -4.23
CA TYR A 59 2.37 3.20 -3.63
C TYR A 59 2.16 2.76 -2.19
N PRO A 60 1.99 3.69 -1.24
CA PRO A 60 1.60 3.33 0.11
C PRO A 60 0.21 2.71 0.10
N VAL A 61 0.02 1.69 0.93
CA VAL A 61 -1.22 0.94 0.99
C VAL A 61 -1.59 0.63 2.43
N VAL A 62 -2.87 0.79 2.74
CA VAL A 62 -3.51 0.25 3.93
C VAL A 62 -4.55 -0.77 3.46
N ARG A 63 -4.47 -2.02 3.92
CA ARG A 63 -5.46 -3.06 3.61
C ARG A 63 -6.21 -3.47 4.86
N LYS A 64 -7.46 -3.88 4.65
CA LYS A 64 -8.27 -4.58 5.65
C LYS A 64 -8.75 -5.90 5.08
N GLU A 65 -8.48 -6.97 5.81
CA GLU A 65 -9.02 -8.31 5.56
C GLU A 65 -9.61 -8.84 6.87
N GLY A 66 -10.93 -9.03 6.91
CA GLY A 66 -11.63 -9.28 8.18
C GLY A 66 -11.37 -8.14 9.17
N ASP A 67 -10.87 -8.46 10.36
CA ASP A 67 -10.51 -7.49 11.42
C ASP A 67 -9.03 -7.10 11.42
N GLU A 68 -8.24 -7.65 10.50
CA GLU A 68 -6.82 -7.40 10.40
C GLU A 68 -6.54 -6.18 9.53
N ILE A 69 -5.62 -5.34 10.00
CA ILE A 69 -5.16 -4.13 9.33
C ILE A 69 -3.71 -4.34 8.93
N TYR A 70 -3.42 -4.01 7.67
CA TYR A 70 -2.09 -4.12 7.09
C TYR A 70 -1.65 -2.77 6.53
N VAL A 71 -0.40 -2.40 6.76
CA VAL A 71 0.18 -1.14 6.28
C VAL A 71 1.53 -1.41 5.62
N GLY A 72 1.81 -0.78 4.49
CA GLY A 72 3.08 -0.94 3.80
C GLY A 72 3.10 -0.29 2.41
N LEU A 73 3.81 -0.93 1.47
CA LEU A 73 3.83 -0.53 0.06
C LEU A 73 3.31 -1.66 -0.84
N MET A 74 2.80 -1.24 -2.00
CA MET A 74 2.43 -2.12 -3.11
C MET A 74 3.01 -1.62 -4.44
N SER A 75 3.25 -2.54 -5.37
CA SER A 75 3.53 -2.19 -6.76
C SER A 75 2.26 -1.74 -7.49
N GLY A 76 2.36 -0.65 -8.24
CA GLY A 76 1.29 -0.13 -9.09
C GLY A 76 1.24 -0.73 -10.49
N GLY A 77 0.24 -0.32 -11.26
CA GLY A 77 0.04 -0.68 -12.65
C GLY A 77 -0.39 -2.12 -12.90
N ARG A 78 -0.48 -2.48 -14.18
CA ARG A 78 -0.84 -3.83 -14.64
C ARG A 78 0.31 -4.82 -14.46
N PHE A 79 1.53 -4.38 -14.74
CA PHE A 79 2.74 -5.18 -14.50
C PHE A 79 3.29 -4.83 -13.12
N LYS A 80 3.19 -5.81 -12.21
CA LYS A 80 3.65 -5.69 -10.83
C LYS A 80 5.11 -6.12 -10.73
N ILE A 81 5.88 -5.41 -9.89
CA ILE A 81 7.25 -5.78 -9.55
C ILE A 81 7.37 -6.10 -8.05
N PRO A 82 8.36 -6.90 -7.66
CA PRO A 82 8.65 -7.14 -6.26
C PRO A 82 8.95 -5.84 -5.50
N VAL A 83 8.36 -5.68 -4.32
CA VAL A 83 8.55 -4.49 -3.48
C VAL A 83 9.85 -4.58 -2.67
N GLY A 84 10.14 -5.76 -2.12
CA GLY A 84 11.30 -5.96 -1.25
C GLY A 84 11.17 -5.26 0.10
N THR A 85 12.27 -5.11 0.84
CA THR A 85 12.25 -4.43 2.14
C THR A 85 11.87 -2.95 1.99
N VAL A 86 10.95 -2.50 2.83
CA VAL A 86 10.40 -1.15 2.81
C VAL A 86 10.86 -0.38 4.04
N GLN A 87 11.07 0.92 3.87
CA GLN A 87 11.11 1.86 4.98
C GLN A 87 10.06 2.95 4.81
N LEU A 88 9.29 3.20 5.86
CA LEU A 88 8.27 4.24 5.92
C LEU A 88 8.67 5.26 6.99
N ARG A 89 8.64 6.54 6.64
CA ARG A 89 8.91 7.64 7.56
C ARG A 89 7.76 8.64 7.49
N ILE A 90 7.10 8.86 8.62
CA ILE A 90 6.04 9.85 8.75
C ILE A 90 6.66 11.11 9.34
N ASP A 91 6.60 12.21 8.61
CA ASP A 91 7.23 13.50 8.95
C ASP A 91 8.71 13.35 9.35
N GLN A 92 9.06 13.76 10.57
CA GLN A 92 10.42 13.68 11.11
C GLN A 92 10.62 12.49 12.06
N ASN A 93 9.63 11.62 12.24
CA ASN A 93 9.72 10.45 13.11
C ASN A 93 10.80 9.45 12.62
N GLU A 94 11.12 8.48 13.46
CA GLU A 94 11.99 7.37 13.08
C GLU A 94 11.34 6.53 11.96
N ALA A 95 12.17 5.99 11.05
CA ALA A 95 11.67 5.20 9.94
C ALA A 95 11.32 3.78 10.41
N TRP A 96 10.10 3.35 10.10
CA TRP A 96 9.66 1.96 10.25
C TRP A 96 10.26 1.12 9.14
N THR A 97 10.91 0.02 9.48
CA THR A 97 11.35 -0.99 8.50
C THR A 97 10.31 -2.11 8.44
N ILE A 98 9.88 -2.49 7.24
CA ILE A 98 8.96 -3.61 7.00
C ILE A 98 9.64 -4.57 6.03
N THR A 99 9.78 -5.83 6.41
CA THR A 99 10.39 -6.84 5.54
C THR A 99 9.33 -7.70 4.83
N PRO A 100 9.68 -8.34 3.70
CA PRO A 100 8.75 -9.24 3.00
C PRO A 100 8.24 -10.40 3.86
N GLN A 101 9.00 -10.81 4.89
CA GLN A 101 8.62 -11.88 5.82
C GLN A 101 7.45 -11.47 6.73
N GLU A 102 7.20 -10.17 6.90
CA GLU A 102 6.06 -9.67 7.68
C GLU A 102 4.74 -9.69 6.88
N THR A 103 4.82 -9.89 5.56
CA THR A 103 3.64 -9.95 4.70
C THR A 103 2.94 -11.30 4.87
N PRO A 104 1.62 -11.34 5.09
CA PRO A 104 0.89 -12.60 5.21
C PRO A 104 0.98 -13.44 3.94
N VAL A 105 1.12 -14.76 4.14
CA VAL A 105 1.18 -15.73 3.03
C VAL A 105 -0.11 -15.74 2.21
N SER A 106 -1.25 -15.40 2.83
CA SER A 106 -2.55 -15.26 2.14
C SER A 106 -2.56 -14.17 1.08
N MET A 107 -1.68 -13.17 1.19
CA MET A 107 -1.57 -12.06 0.23
C MET A 107 -0.56 -12.34 -0.88
N MET A 108 0.04 -13.52 -0.88
CA MET A 108 1.09 -13.89 -1.81
C MET A 108 0.56 -14.77 -2.94
N PRO A 109 1.15 -14.71 -4.14
CA PRO A 109 0.86 -15.67 -5.19
C PRO A 109 1.10 -17.11 -4.70
N ALA A 110 0.28 -18.07 -5.15
CA ALA A 110 0.53 -19.46 -4.81
C ALA A 110 1.90 -19.91 -5.36
N ALA A 111 2.73 -20.50 -4.51
CA ALA A 111 4.00 -21.04 -4.93
C ALA A 111 3.78 -22.29 -5.83
N PRO A 112 4.47 -22.39 -6.98
CA PRO A 112 4.39 -23.61 -7.80
C PRO A 112 4.95 -24.80 -7.02
N GLN A 113 4.16 -25.86 -6.87
CA GLN A 113 4.59 -27.10 -6.25
C GLN A 113 5.25 -28.02 -7.30
N TYR A 114 6.50 -28.39 -7.08
CA TYR A 114 7.19 -29.37 -7.91
C TYR A 114 7.24 -30.71 -7.18
N ALA A 115 6.60 -31.73 -7.74
CA ALA A 115 6.70 -33.09 -7.23
C ALA A 115 8.05 -33.70 -7.64
N LEU A 116 8.93 -33.94 -6.67
CA LEU A 116 10.14 -34.73 -6.86
C LEU A 116 9.83 -36.19 -6.54
N ASN A 117 10.10 -37.11 -7.46
CA ASN A 117 9.99 -38.55 -7.23
C ASN A 117 11.12 -39.03 -6.31
N LEU A 118 11.01 -38.75 -5.01
CA LEU A 118 12.00 -39.11 -4.00
C LEU A 118 11.55 -40.32 -3.17
N PRO A 119 12.51 -41.14 -2.67
CA PRO A 119 12.22 -42.21 -1.73
C PRO A 119 11.50 -41.69 -0.45
N PRO A 120 10.59 -42.48 0.16
CA PRO A 120 9.73 -42.02 1.26
C PRO A 120 10.47 -41.47 2.47
N GLU A 121 11.65 -42.02 2.82
CA GLU A 121 12.46 -41.58 3.95
C GLU A 121 13.06 -40.18 3.78
N GLN A 122 13.29 -39.73 2.54
CA GLN A 122 13.85 -38.41 2.24
C GLN A 122 12.77 -37.41 1.83
N ALA A 123 11.59 -37.90 1.45
CA ALA A 123 10.50 -37.08 0.93
C ALA A 123 10.02 -36.01 1.92
N ALA A 124 9.90 -36.34 3.22
CA ALA A 124 9.39 -35.39 4.21
C ALA A 124 10.34 -34.21 4.48
N LEU A 125 11.63 -34.48 4.68
CA LEU A 125 12.63 -33.44 4.95
C LEU A 125 12.89 -32.56 3.73
N VAL A 126 12.95 -33.17 2.54
CA VAL A 126 13.12 -32.42 1.29
C VAL A 126 11.89 -31.58 0.97
N LYS A 127 10.68 -32.10 1.20
CA LYS A 127 9.43 -31.35 1.04
C LYS A 127 9.36 -30.14 1.96
N GLN A 128 9.67 -30.29 3.24
CA GLN A 128 9.68 -29.15 4.17
C GLN A 128 10.69 -28.07 3.76
N THR A 129 11.89 -28.48 3.34
CA THR A 129 12.93 -27.55 2.88
C THR A 129 12.50 -26.84 1.60
N GLN A 130 11.88 -27.57 0.67
CA GLN A 130 11.33 -27.02 -0.56
C GLN A 130 10.20 -26.04 -0.27
N ASP A 131 9.25 -26.39 0.58
CA ASP A 131 8.11 -25.53 0.93
C ASP A 131 8.61 -24.23 1.56
N GLN A 132 9.60 -24.30 2.46
CA GLN A 132 10.21 -23.10 3.04
C GLN A 132 10.99 -22.26 2.01
N ALA A 133 11.75 -22.90 1.12
CA ALA A 133 12.48 -22.20 0.07
C ALA A 133 11.51 -21.50 -0.89
N MET A 134 10.43 -22.17 -1.28
CA MET A 134 9.39 -21.64 -2.14
C MET A 134 8.61 -20.51 -1.46
N LEU A 135 8.32 -20.63 -0.16
CA LEU A 135 7.72 -19.55 0.62
C LEU A 135 8.62 -18.31 0.61
N ASN A 136 9.92 -18.47 0.88
CA ASN A 136 10.88 -17.37 0.88
C ASN A 136 10.99 -16.70 -0.51
N ILE A 137 11.01 -17.50 -1.60
CA ILE A 137 11.01 -16.97 -2.97
C ILE A 137 9.73 -16.18 -3.23
N THR A 138 8.58 -16.72 -2.83
CA THR A 138 7.28 -16.08 -3.03
C THR A 138 7.19 -14.77 -2.26
N GLN A 139 7.68 -14.74 -1.02
CA GLN A 139 7.82 -13.53 -0.21
C GLN A 139 8.68 -12.48 -0.90
N MET A 140 9.85 -12.88 -1.41
CA MET A 140 10.77 -11.98 -2.09
C MET A 140 10.23 -11.43 -3.42
N MET A 141 9.36 -12.18 -4.10
CA MET A 141 8.75 -11.80 -5.38
C MET A 141 7.40 -11.08 -5.20
N SER A 142 6.92 -10.93 -3.96
CA SER A 142 5.62 -10.36 -3.66
C SER A 142 5.49 -8.91 -4.18
N PRO A 143 4.37 -8.56 -4.84
CA PRO A 143 4.09 -7.19 -5.23
C PRO A 143 3.60 -6.32 -4.07
N TYR A 144 3.65 -6.85 -2.85
CA TYR A 144 3.33 -6.19 -1.59
C TYR A 144 4.45 -6.40 -0.58
N THR A 145 4.70 -5.40 0.24
CA THR A 145 5.42 -5.58 1.51
C THR A 145 4.69 -4.77 2.57
N VAL A 146 3.97 -5.49 3.44
CA VAL A 146 3.11 -4.94 4.49
C VAL A 146 3.40 -5.60 5.82
N THR A 147 3.14 -4.86 6.90
CA THR A 147 3.08 -5.40 8.27
C THR A 147 1.64 -5.40 8.74
N GLY A 148 1.29 -6.35 9.61
CA GLY A 148 0.00 -6.42 10.31
C GLY A 148 0.08 -6.01 11.79
N GLY A 149 -1.02 -6.25 12.51
CA GLY A 149 -1.07 -6.21 13.97
C GLY A 149 -0.81 -4.85 14.61
N GLU A 150 -0.17 -4.85 15.79
CA GLU A 150 0.10 -3.64 16.56
C GLU A 150 1.03 -2.67 15.82
N LYS A 151 2.02 -3.20 15.07
CA LYS A 151 2.94 -2.39 14.27
C LYS A 151 2.18 -1.62 13.18
N ALA A 152 1.27 -2.28 12.45
CA ALA A 152 0.41 -1.62 11.47
C ALA A 152 -0.42 -0.50 12.11
N ARG A 153 -1.04 -0.76 13.28
CA ARG A 153 -1.82 0.25 14.02
C ARG A 153 -0.96 1.45 14.44
N LYS A 154 0.25 1.23 14.95
CA LYS A 154 1.19 2.30 15.32
C LYS A 154 1.60 3.17 14.13
N ILE A 155 1.91 2.55 12.99
CA ILE A 155 2.23 3.27 11.75
C ILE A 155 1.02 4.09 11.31
N LEU A 156 -0.18 3.50 11.30
CA LEU A 156 -1.40 4.17 10.86
C LEU A 156 -1.78 5.35 11.76
N LYS A 157 -1.60 5.22 13.09
CA LYS A 157 -1.76 6.35 14.03
C LYS A 157 -0.82 7.49 13.69
N GLN A 158 0.45 7.19 13.45
CA GLN A 158 1.41 8.22 13.06
C GLN A 158 0.97 8.90 11.78
N MET A 159 0.54 8.13 10.77
CA MET A 159 0.03 8.68 9.52
C MET A 159 -1.16 9.62 9.77
N LEU A 160 -2.14 9.22 10.58
CA LEU A 160 -3.33 10.02 10.90
C LEU A 160 -3.04 11.33 11.64
N SER A 161 -1.93 11.40 12.39
CA SER A 161 -1.47 12.62 13.05
C SER A 161 -0.45 13.43 12.23
N GLY A 162 0.05 12.87 11.14
CA GLY A 162 1.15 13.40 10.36
C GLY A 162 0.71 14.13 9.09
N GLN A 163 1.68 14.66 8.35
CA GLN A 163 1.42 15.46 7.14
C GLN A 163 2.10 14.89 5.88
N ASN A 164 3.23 14.22 6.02
CA ASN A 164 3.96 13.62 4.91
C ASN A 164 4.38 12.20 5.23
N LEU A 165 4.16 11.30 4.26
CA LEU A 165 4.71 9.96 4.27
C LEU A 165 5.81 9.86 3.21
N LYS A 166 7.05 9.70 3.67
CA LYS A 166 8.19 9.33 2.84
C LYS A 166 8.37 7.82 2.89
N TYR A 167 8.64 7.21 1.76
CA TYR A 167 8.88 5.79 1.68
C TYR A 167 10.05 5.47 0.77
N ARG A 168 10.69 4.34 1.03
CA ARG A 168 11.68 3.77 0.11
C ARG A 168 11.62 2.26 0.09
N THR A 169 11.96 1.69 -1.05
CA THR A 169 12.35 0.27 -1.15
C THR A 169 13.87 0.18 -1.04
N VAL A 170 14.36 -0.77 -0.25
CA VAL A 170 15.79 -0.98 -0.03
C VAL A 170 16.29 -1.97 -1.08
N GLY A 171 17.03 -1.45 -2.05
CA GLY A 171 17.73 -2.28 -3.02
C GLY A 171 19.01 -2.91 -2.46
N ILE A 172 19.71 -3.70 -3.27
CA ILE A 172 21.01 -4.31 -2.92
C ILE A 172 22.04 -3.25 -2.51
N ASN A 173 21.87 -2.00 -2.98
CA ASN A 173 22.63 -0.83 -2.57
C ASN A 173 21.73 0.42 -2.58
N GLN A 174 22.27 1.57 -2.14
CA GLN A 174 21.51 2.83 -2.15
C GLN A 174 21.07 3.27 -3.56
N ALA A 175 21.89 3.04 -4.59
CA ALA A 175 21.57 3.41 -5.97
C ALA A 175 20.40 2.60 -6.55
N ALA A 176 20.18 1.37 -6.06
CA ALA A 176 19.05 0.52 -6.42
C ALA A 176 17.80 0.76 -5.55
N SER A 177 17.88 1.68 -4.59
CA SER A 177 16.74 2.03 -3.74
C SER A 177 15.87 3.07 -4.44
N THR A 178 14.56 2.88 -4.43
CA THR A 178 13.61 3.87 -4.94
C THR A 178 12.96 4.61 -3.79
N THR A 179 12.70 5.89 -3.95
CA THR A 179 12.05 6.73 -2.93
C THR A 179 10.76 7.31 -3.49
N GLY A 180 9.78 7.52 -2.64
CA GLY A 180 8.60 8.32 -2.96
C GLY A 180 8.11 9.07 -1.74
N GLU A 181 7.20 10.01 -2.00
CA GLU A 181 6.59 10.86 -0.98
C GLU A 181 5.12 11.06 -1.34
N THR A 182 4.27 11.07 -0.32
CA THR A 182 2.88 11.46 -0.47
C THR A 182 2.48 12.36 0.69
N VAL A 183 1.62 13.33 0.38
CA VAL A 183 0.93 14.12 1.39
C VAL A 183 -0.07 13.22 2.12
N ILE A 184 -0.19 13.42 3.42
CA ILE A 184 -1.24 12.87 4.25
C ILE A 184 -2.23 14.00 4.49
N ASP A 185 -3.37 13.92 3.81
CA ASP A 185 -4.45 14.89 3.89
C ASP A 185 -5.69 14.26 4.55
N PRO A 186 -6.77 15.02 4.80
CA PRO A 186 -7.99 14.48 5.41
C PRO A 186 -8.61 13.30 4.66
N SER A 187 -8.34 13.15 3.36
CA SER A 187 -8.88 12.06 2.55
C SER A 187 -8.37 10.68 2.99
N LEU A 188 -7.23 10.61 3.70
CA LEU A 188 -6.77 9.36 4.33
C LEU A 188 -7.80 8.90 5.36
N ALA A 189 -8.14 9.76 6.32
CA ALA A 189 -9.08 9.41 7.39
C ALA A 189 -10.47 9.07 6.84
N GLU A 190 -10.91 9.79 5.81
CA GLU A 190 -12.16 9.51 5.09
C GLU A 190 -12.13 8.14 4.40
N SER A 191 -11.07 7.84 3.65
CA SER A 191 -10.91 6.57 2.95
C SER A 191 -10.78 5.39 3.90
N LEU A 192 -10.12 5.56 5.05
CA LEU A 192 -10.04 4.52 6.08
C LEU A 192 -11.43 4.14 6.62
N ARG A 193 -12.31 5.12 6.84
CA ARG A 193 -13.69 4.84 7.25
C ARG A 193 -14.46 4.07 6.19
N LEU A 194 -14.25 4.37 4.90
CA LEU A 194 -14.90 3.65 3.80
C LEU A 194 -14.51 2.17 3.77
N ILE A 195 -13.29 1.81 4.20
CA ILE A 195 -12.86 0.42 4.30
C ILE A 195 -13.15 -0.21 5.67
N GLY A 196 -13.90 0.46 6.54
CA GLY A 196 -14.30 -0.06 7.85
C GLY A 196 -13.21 0.02 8.92
N ILE A 197 -12.22 0.90 8.76
CA ILE A 197 -11.25 1.25 9.81
C ILE A 197 -11.69 2.58 10.43
N ASP A 198 -12.07 2.60 11.70
CA ASP A 198 -12.35 3.84 12.42
C ASP A 198 -11.05 4.46 12.95
N PRO A 199 -10.62 5.65 12.44
CA PRO A 199 -9.42 6.33 12.91
C PRO A 199 -9.38 6.60 14.41
N ALA A 200 -10.55 6.78 15.06
CA ALA A 200 -10.63 7.05 16.49
C ALA A 200 -10.41 5.80 17.36
N SER A 201 -10.61 4.62 16.80
CA SER A 201 -10.48 3.32 17.49
C SER A 201 -9.07 2.73 17.42
N LEU A 202 -8.19 3.32 16.61
CA LEU A 202 -6.84 2.81 16.38
C LEU A 202 -5.99 2.93 17.63
#